data_AF-A0A381NMN6-F1
#
_entry.id   AF-A0A381NMN6-F1
#
_cell.length_a   1.000
_cell.length_b   1.000
_cell.length_c   1.000
_cell.angle_alpha   90.00
_cell.angle_beta   90.00
_cell.angle_gamma   90.00
#
_symmetry.space_group_name_H-M   'P 1'
#
loop_
_entity.id
_entity.type
_entity.pdbx_description
1 polymer ?
#
loop_
_entity_poly.entity_id
_entity_poly.type
_entity_poly.pdbx_seq_one_letter_code
_entity_poly.pdbx_strand_id
1 'polypeptide(L)'
;MRAANIKTAVWMNRPHRDTESLTGGRAFASLIQNISFYVKHDESGHDTDSTLEEKMVTKKMPPRRQRILGFLQEFYSENGIPPTVRDIQKACEISSTSVVDYNLERLAQAGYINRRPDVARGIEILDQEGEPISNAPRVHILGLIAAGSPIPALSMEESASSQEFDTVEVSPELQRQHGQLFALKVNGTSMVDALIDDGDIVIIKPTQVADNGEMVVAWLKDKEEATLKRFYSEGSQVRLQPANSTMKPIYSPAENVEVRGKVVYVIRNLG
;
A
#
# COMPACT_ATOMS: atom_id res chain seq x y z
N MET A 1 -18.97 -55.53 -17.18
CA MET A 1 -17.81 -54.62 -17.11
C MET A 1 -18.13 -53.37 -17.93
N ARG A 2 -18.37 -52.24 -17.25
CA ARG A 2 -18.67 -50.94 -17.86
C ARG A 2 -17.37 -50.16 -18.02
N ALA A 3 -17.13 -49.61 -19.21
CA ALA A 3 -16.21 -48.50 -19.42
C ALA A 3 -16.72 -47.65 -20.58
N ALA A 4 -17.28 -46.48 -20.24
CA ALA A 4 -17.47 -45.37 -21.16
C ALA A 4 -16.31 -44.40 -20.91
N ASN A 5 -15.63 -43.98 -21.97
CA ASN A 5 -14.67 -42.88 -21.90
C ASN A 5 -14.92 -41.93 -23.07
N ILE A 6 -15.34 -40.72 -22.71
CA ILE A 6 -15.64 -39.60 -23.59
C ILE A 6 -14.33 -38.80 -23.73
N LYS A 7 -13.92 -38.50 -24.95
CA LYS A 7 -12.91 -37.48 -25.24
C LYS A 7 -13.38 -36.54 -26.34
N THR A 8 -13.02 -35.28 -26.13
CA THR A 8 -12.79 -34.20 -27.11
C THR A 8 -13.99 -33.33 -27.45
N ALA A 9 -13.91 -32.07 -27.03
CA ALA A 9 -14.46 -30.95 -27.78
C ALA A 9 -13.51 -29.74 -27.64
N VAL A 10 -12.90 -29.40 -28.78
CA VAL A 10 -12.19 -28.16 -29.07
C VAL A 10 -13.22 -27.10 -29.40
N TRP A 11 -13.13 -25.88 -28.86
CA TRP A 11 -13.79 -24.71 -29.44
C TRP A 11 -12.93 -23.44 -29.31
N MET A 12 -12.63 -22.87 -30.47
CA MET A 12 -12.08 -21.55 -30.70
C MET A 12 -13.23 -20.70 -31.28
N ASN A 13 -13.65 -19.63 -30.59
CA ASN A 13 -13.97 -18.33 -31.22
C ASN A 13 -14.44 -17.29 -30.20
N ARG A 14 -13.81 -16.11 -30.25
CA ARG A 14 -14.39 -14.78 -29.93
C ARG A 14 -15.16 -14.28 -31.19
N PRO A 15 -16.02 -13.23 -31.19
CA PRO A 15 -15.81 -11.94 -30.49
C PRO A 15 -17.05 -11.08 -30.06
N HIS A 16 -16.71 -9.93 -29.43
CA HIS A 16 -17.44 -8.65 -29.21
C HIS A 16 -18.63 -8.61 -28.22
N ARG A 17 -18.45 -7.91 -27.06
CA ARG A 17 -18.92 -6.54 -26.66
C ARG A 17 -20.45 -6.52 -26.39
N ASP A 18 -20.92 -6.19 -25.18
CA ASP A 18 -21.06 -4.81 -24.68
C ASP A 18 -21.23 -4.72 -23.13
N THR A 19 -20.61 -3.66 -22.55
CA THR A 19 -21.08 -2.69 -21.53
C THR A 19 -21.91 -3.18 -20.32
N GLU A 20 -21.54 -3.01 -19.05
CA GLU A 20 -21.52 -1.81 -18.16
C GLU A 20 -21.87 -2.39 -16.76
N SER A 21 -21.48 -1.93 -15.56
CA SER A 21 -20.73 -0.79 -15.06
C SER A 21 -20.57 -0.93 -13.51
N LEU A 22 -19.71 -0.09 -12.91
CA LEU A 22 -19.68 0.40 -11.50
C LEU A 22 -18.98 -0.52 -10.45
N THR A 23 -18.06 -0.09 -9.59
CA THR A 23 -17.69 1.26 -9.09
C THR A 23 -16.36 1.20 -8.32
N GLY A 24 -15.44 2.12 -8.58
CA GLY A 24 -14.20 2.31 -7.80
C GLY A 24 -13.35 3.52 -8.23
N GLY A 25 -13.49 3.97 -9.48
CA GLY A 25 -12.68 5.06 -10.05
C GLY A 25 -13.25 6.48 -9.92
N ARG A 26 -14.07 6.80 -8.91
CA ARG A 26 -14.72 8.13 -8.81
C ARG A 26 -14.12 9.10 -7.81
N ALA A 27 -13.17 8.69 -6.96
CA ALA A 27 -12.59 9.60 -5.97
C ALA A 27 -11.51 10.56 -6.52
N PHE A 28 -10.91 10.29 -7.69
CA PHE A 28 -9.77 11.09 -8.19
C PHE A 28 -10.00 11.92 -9.46
N ALA A 29 -11.10 11.69 -10.19
CA ALA A 29 -11.48 12.57 -11.30
C ALA A 29 -11.73 14.03 -10.84
N SER A 30 -12.03 14.23 -9.54
CA SER A 30 -12.25 15.56 -8.96
C SER A 30 -10.96 16.36 -8.70
N LEU A 31 -9.78 15.72 -8.67
CA LEU A 31 -8.51 16.44 -8.46
C LEU A 31 -7.90 16.95 -9.78
N ILE A 32 -8.25 16.33 -10.90
CA ILE A 32 -7.81 16.73 -12.26
C ILE A 32 -8.56 17.98 -12.77
N GLN A 33 -9.68 18.37 -12.15
CA GLN A 33 -10.49 19.52 -12.60
C GLN A 33 -10.12 20.88 -12.00
N ASN A 34 -9.24 20.96 -11.01
CA ASN A 34 -8.98 22.23 -10.30
C ASN A 34 -7.83 23.11 -10.84
N ILE A 35 -7.36 22.87 -12.07
CA ILE A 35 -6.41 23.78 -12.74
C ILE A 35 -6.98 24.26 -14.09
N SER A 36 -8.22 24.77 -14.08
CA SER A 36 -8.75 25.52 -15.25
C SER A 36 -9.84 26.54 -14.91
N PHE A 37 -9.89 27.10 -13.70
CA PHE A 37 -10.84 28.17 -13.36
C PHE A 37 -10.12 29.38 -12.76
N TYR A 38 -9.71 30.31 -13.61
CA TYR A 38 -9.13 31.59 -13.17
C TYR A 38 -9.51 32.71 -14.14
N VAL A 39 -10.75 33.20 -14.04
CA VAL A 39 -11.11 34.59 -14.39
C VAL A 39 -12.24 35.02 -13.45
N LYS A 40 -11.92 35.86 -12.47
CA LYS A 40 -12.85 36.86 -11.94
C LYS A 40 -12.10 38.17 -11.82
N HIS A 41 -12.50 39.12 -12.64
CA HIS A 41 -12.14 40.53 -12.53
C HIS A 41 -12.63 41.07 -11.20
N ASP A 42 -11.79 41.84 -10.52
CA ASP A 42 -12.27 42.96 -9.73
C ASP A 42 -11.34 44.16 -10.01
N GLU A 43 -11.95 45.25 -10.46
CA GLU A 43 -11.29 46.52 -10.79
C GLU A 43 -11.28 47.39 -9.53
N SER A 44 -10.11 47.77 -9.03
CA SER A 44 -9.86 49.11 -8.50
C SER A 44 -8.38 49.27 -8.16
N GLY A 45 -7.76 50.23 -8.82
CA GLY A 45 -6.31 50.32 -8.93
C GLY A 45 -5.59 50.99 -7.77
N HIS A 46 -4.27 50.79 -7.76
CA HIS A 46 -3.28 51.86 -7.62
C HIS A 46 -1.95 51.36 -8.20
N ASP A 47 -1.48 52.05 -9.22
CA ASP A 47 -0.15 51.89 -9.82
C ASP A 47 0.92 52.31 -8.82
N THR A 48 1.95 51.48 -8.62
CA THR A 48 3.37 51.77 -8.90
C THR A 48 4.30 50.78 -8.18
N ASP A 49 4.49 49.59 -8.77
CA ASP A 49 5.80 48.91 -8.91
C ASP A 49 5.67 47.67 -9.81
N SER A 50 5.13 47.86 -11.02
CA SER A 50 4.67 46.78 -11.90
C SER A 50 5.74 46.20 -12.84
N THR A 51 7.03 46.56 -12.71
CA THR A 51 8.04 46.09 -13.69
C THR A 51 8.70 44.75 -13.30
N LEU A 52 8.55 44.28 -12.05
CA LEU A 52 9.14 43.01 -11.61
C LEU A 52 8.10 41.91 -11.30
N GLU A 53 6.90 42.26 -10.79
CA GLU A 53 5.83 41.28 -10.52
C GLU A 53 5.15 40.77 -11.80
N GLU A 54 5.13 41.56 -12.88
CA GLU A 54 4.42 41.20 -14.12
C GLU A 54 5.13 40.09 -14.93
N LYS A 55 6.39 39.76 -14.63
CA LYS A 55 7.10 38.64 -15.29
C LYS A 55 6.77 37.26 -14.72
N MET A 56 6.03 37.18 -13.62
CA MET A 56 5.59 35.90 -13.02
C MET A 56 4.13 35.55 -13.34
N VAL A 57 3.50 36.24 -14.30
CA VAL A 57 2.15 35.93 -14.78
C VAL A 57 2.20 34.76 -15.77
N THR A 58 1.84 33.56 -15.28
CA THR A 58 1.28 32.44 -16.07
C THR A 58 2.15 31.79 -17.16
N LYS A 59 3.37 31.31 -16.84
CA LYS A 59 4.03 30.38 -17.77
C LYS A 59 3.39 29.00 -17.67
N LYS A 60 2.30 28.79 -18.41
CA LYS A 60 1.65 27.48 -18.63
C LYS A 60 2.72 26.40 -18.79
N MET A 61 2.65 25.36 -17.96
CA MET A 61 3.65 24.30 -17.97
C MET A 61 3.78 23.73 -19.39
N PRO A 62 5.01 23.63 -19.96
CA PRO A 62 5.20 23.08 -21.28
C PRO A 62 4.62 21.66 -21.40
N PRO A 63 4.03 21.30 -22.55
CA PRO A 63 3.35 20.02 -22.73
C PRO A 63 4.22 18.79 -22.37
N ARG A 64 5.53 18.87 -22.64
CA ARG A 64 6.48 17.80 -22.30
C ARG A 64 6.63 17.62 -20.79
N ARG A 65 6.77 18.71 -20.03
CA ARG A 65 6.87 18.65 -18.56
C ARG A 65 5.57 18.16 -17.94
N GLN A 66 4.44 18.57 -18.50
CA GLN A 66 3.13 18.07 -18.10
C GLN A 66 2.98 16.57 -18.36
N ARG A 67 3.45 16.07 -19.52
CA ARG A 67 3.47 14.63 -19.84
C ARG A 67 4.36 13.84 -18.88
N ILE A 68 5.56 14.35 -18.58
CA ILE A 68 6.46 13.70 -17.61
C ILE A 68 5.80 13.65 -16.24
N LEU A 69 5.26 14.76 -15.74
CA LEU A 69 4.62 14.80 -14.42
C LEU A 69 3.41 13.86 -14.34
N GLY A 70 2.57 13.82 -15.38
CA GLY A 70 1.44 12.89 -15.46
C GLY A 70 1.90 11.43 -15.46
N PHE A 71 2.95 11.10 -16.22
CA PHE A 71 3.54 9.76 -16.19
C PHE A 71 4.13 9.42 -14.82
N LEU A 72 4.79 10.34 -14.12
CA LEU A 72 5.27 10.10 -12.76
C LEU A 72 4.12 9.71 -11.82
N GLN A 73 3.01 10.45 -11.89
CA GLN A 73 1.82 10.20 -11.06
C GLN A 73 1.18 8.85 -11.37
N GLU A 74 0.95 8.55 -12.65
CA GLU A 74 0.35 7.29 -13.10
C GLU A 74 1.25 6.10 -12.78
N PHE A 75 2.54 6.19 -13.11
CA PHE A 75 3.51 5.13 -12.84
C PHE A 75 3.61 4.87 -11.34
N TYR A 76 3.66 5.91 -10.51
CA TYR A 76 3.69 5.76 -9.06
C TYR A 76 2.39 5.16 -8.52
N SER A 77 1.24 5.52 -9.06
CA SER A 77 -0.06 4.94 -8.67
C SER A 77 -0.19 3.46 -9.04
N GLU A 78 0.27 3.06 -10.22
CA GLU A 78 0.15 1.69 -10.70
C GLU A 78 1.23 0.77 -10.13
N ASN A 79 2.45 1.28 -10.05
CA ASN A 79 3.62 0.49 -9.70
C ASN A 79 4.05 0.73 -8.28
N GLY A 80 3.60 1.76 -7.57
CA GLY A 80 3.98 2.00 -6.18
C GLY A 80 5.49 2.22 -5.97
N ILE A 81 6.22 2.63 -6.99
CA ILE A 81 7.61 3.05 -6.88
C ILE A 81 7.85 4.16 -7.90
N PRO A 82 8.75 5.12 -7.63
CA PRO A 82 9.09 6.13 -8.61
C PRO A 82 9.75 5.49 -9.84
N PRO A 83 9.43 5.94 -11.07
CA PRO A 83 10.08 5.43 -12.28
C PRO A 83 11.56 5.82 -12.33
N THR A 84 12.34 5.09 -13.13
CA THR A 84 13.72 5.49 -13.46
C THR A 84 13.75 6.52 -14.58
N VAL A 85 14.88 7.22 -14.74
CA VAL A 85 15.11 8.13 -15.89
C VAL A 85 14.88 7.41 -17.23
N ARG A 86 15.24 6.12 -17.33
CA ARG A 86 15.03 5.31 -18.53
C ARG A 86 13.57 4.94 -18.75
N ASP A 87 12.80 4.71 -17.69
CA ASP A 87 11.36 4.47 -17.79
C ASP A 87 10.64 5.71 -18.34
N ILE A 88 10.98 6.88 -17.79
CA ILE A 88 10.45 8.18 -18.25
C ILE A 88 10.83 8.44 -19.70
N GLN A 89 12.08 8.19 -20.08
CA GLN A 89 12.54 8.37 -21.46
C GLN A 89 11.70 7.56 -22.45
N LYS A 90 11.47 6.27 -22.13
CA LYS A 90 10.71 5.36 -23.00
C LYS A 90 9.24 5.74 -23.06
N ALA A 91 8.60 5.93 -21.90
CA ALA A 91 7.16 6.20 -21.82
C ALA A 91 6.77 7.56 -22.40
N CYS A 92 7.62 8.58 -22.24
CA CYS A 92 7.37 9.92 -22.76
C CYS A 92 7.94 10.16 -24.18
N GLU A 93 8.54 9.14 -24.80
CA GLU A 93 9.18 9.20 -26.13
C GLU A 93 10.21 10.34 -26.24
N ILE A 94 11.11 10.44 -25.27
CA ILE A 94 12.11 11.51 -25.19
C ILE A 94 13.43 11.05 -25.82
N SER A 95 14.04 11.95 -26.60
CA SER A 95 15.22 11.65 -27.44
C SER A 95 16.45 11.17 -26.66
N SER A 96 16.64 11.58 -25.41
CA SER A 96 17.78 11.17 -24.58
C SER A 96 17.49 11.30 -23.08
N THR A 97 18.26 10.58 -22.27
CA THR A 97 18.23 10.71 -20.80
C THR A 97 18.60 12.12 -20.35
N SER A 98 19.52 12.80 -21.02
CA SER A 98 19.89 14.19 -20.68
C SER A 98 18.72 15.17 -20.86
N VAL A 99 17.85 14.94 -21.85
CA VAL A 99 16.63 15.74 -22.02
C VAL A 99 15.62 15.43 -20.92
N VAL A 100 15.51 14.17 -20.49
CA VAL A 100 14.69 13.80 -19.32
C VAL A 100 15.21 14.53 -18.08
N ASP A 101 16.51 14.44 -17.81
CA ASP A 101 17.15 15.07 -16.66
C ASP A 101 16.92 16.58 -16.63
N TYR A 102 17.10 17.25 -17.77
CA TYR A 102 16.79 18.67 -17.91
C TYR A 102 15.34 18.99 -17.54
N ASN A 103 14.37 18.20 -17.99
CA ASN A 103 12.96 18.46 -17.69
C ASN A 103 12.61 18.15 -16.23
N LEU A 104 13.20 17.12 -15.63
CA LEU A 104 13.06 16.82 -14.20
C LEU A 104 13.63 17.94 -13.34
N GLU A 105 14.81 18.46 -13.69
CA GLU A 105 15.43 19.61 -13.01
C GLU A 105 14.50 20.84 -13.05
N ARG A 106 13.88 21.11 -14.20
CA ARG A 106 12.90 22.20 -14.34
C ARG A 106 11.57 21.96 -13.63
N LEU A 107 11.21 20.71 -13.35
CA LEU A 107 10.06 20.36 -12.52
C LEU A 107 10.39 20.55 -11.03
N ALA A 108 11.60 20.16 -10.61
CA ALA A 108 12.09 20.33 -9.26
C ALA A 108 12.24 21.80 -8.88
N GLN A 109 12.86 22.61 -9.74
CA GLN A 109 12.97 24.06 -9.57
C GLN A 109 11.61 24.78 -9.51
N ALA A 110 10.57 24.17 -10.09
CA ALA A 110 9.22 24.70 -10.08
C ALA A 110 8.36 24.14 -8.93
N GLY A 111 8.94 23.34 -8.02
CA GLY A 111 8.26 22.83 -6.83
C GLY A 111 7.29 21.67 -7.08
N TYR A 112 7.29 21.04 -8.26
CA TYR A 112 6.40 19.91 -8.54
C TYR A 112 6.94 18.57 -8.05
N ILE A 113 8.25 18.45 -7.90
CA ILE A 113 8.93 17.23 -7.48
C ILE A 113 10.13 17.57 -6.59
N ASN A 114 10.52 16.65 -5.73
CA ASN A 114 11.85 16.59 -5.16
C ASN A 114 12.65 15.48 -5.86
N ARG A 115 13.95 15.69 -6.05
CA ARG A 115 14.80 14.74 -6.77
C ARG A 115 16.17 14.58 -6.11
N ARG A 116 16.61 13.33 -6.03
CA ARG A 116 17.98 12.91 -5.71
C ARG A 116 18.59 12.20 -6.93
N PRO A 117 19.34 12.91 -7.80
CA PRO A 117 19.85 12.36 -9.06
C PRO A 117 20.74 11.12 -8.89
N ASP A 118 21.48 11.06 -7.78
CA ASP A 118 22.41 9.97 -7.47
C ASP A 118 21.73 8.75 -6.84
N VAL A 119 20.43 8.84 -6.54
CA VAL A 119 19.65 7.78 -5.90
C VAL A 119 18.75 7.14 -6.96
N ALA A 120 18.86 5.81 -7.10
CA ALA A 120 17.95 5.04 -7.93
C ALA A 120 16.51 5.27 -7.45
N ARG A 121 15.63 5.69 -8.37
CA ARG A 121 14.22 6.03 -8.07
C ARG A 121 14.07 7.14 -7.02
N GLY A 122 15.03 8.05 -6.89
CA GLY A 122 14.98 9.18 -5.97
C GLY A 122 14.11 10.34 -6.45
N ILE A 123 12.91 10.09 -6.99
CA ILE A 123 11.97 11.13 -7.43
C ILE A 123 10.74 11.08 -6.52
N GLU A 124 10.38 12.19 -5.90
CA GLU A 124 9.21 12.36 -5.04
C GLU A 124 8.33 13.46 -5.65
N ILE A 125 7.01 13.25 -5.71
CA ILE A 125 6.07 14.25 -6.26
C ILE A 125 5.60 15.13 -5.11
N LEU A 126 5.48 16.44 -5.30
CA LEU A 126 5.07 17.40 -4.26
C LEU A 126 3.65 17.93 -4.51
N ASP A 127 2.92 18.25 -3.44
CA ASP A 127 1.62 18.92 -3.48
C ASP A 127 1.74 20.45 -3.61
N GLN A 128 0.65 21.18 -3.38
CA GLN A 128 0.64 22.65 -3.53
C GLN A 128 1.39 23.35 -2.40
N GLU A 129 1.52 22.68 -1.27
CA GLU A 129 2.21 23.11 -0.06
C GLU A 129 3.71 22.78 -0.13
N GLY A 130 4.13 22.01 -1.14
CA GLY A 130 5.51 21.59 -1.33
C GLY A 130 5.88 20.33 -0.55
N GLU A 131 4.88 19.63 -0.01
CA GLU A 131 5.06 18.40 0.75
C GLU A 131 4.98 17.17 -0.17
N PRO A 132 5.72 16.09 0.11
CA PRO A 132 5.64 14.87 -0.67
C PRO A 132 4.22 14.29 -0.70
N ILE A 133 3.66 14.11 -1.90
CA ILE A 133 2.42 13.38 -2.12
C ILE A 133 2.68 11.90 -1.84
N SER A 134 2.41 11.47 -0.61
CA SER A 134 2.40 10.06 -0.24
C SER A 134 1.12 9.40 -0.80
N ASN A 135 1.23 8.73 -1.95
CA ASN A 135 0.26 7.71 -2.35
C ASN A 135 0.66 6.32 -1.80
N ALA A 136 1.37 6.27 -0.67
CA ALA A 136 1.69 5.00 -0.03
C ALA A 136 0.38 4.25 0.26
N PRO A 137 0.26 2.98 -0.16
CA PRO A 137 -0.91 2.21 0.14
C PRO A 137 -1.23 2.21 1.63
N ARG A 138 -2.51 2.36 1.92
CA ARG A 138 -3.02 2.32 3.28
C ARG A 138 -3.54 0.94 3.58
N VAL A 139 -3.05 0.36 4.68
CA VAL A 139 -3.52 -0.91 5.21
C VAL A 139 -4.39 -0.62 6.42
N HIS A 140 -5.59 -1.19 6.44
CA HIS A 140 -6.51 -1.06 7.58
C HIS A 140 -6.02 -1.86 8.78
N ILE A 141 -6.02 -1.25 9.96
CA ILE A 141 -5.77 -1.95 11.22
C ILE A 141 -7.09 -2.58 11.67
N LEU A 142 -7.25 -3.88 11.47
CA LEU A 142 -8.53 -4.57 11.70
C LEU A 142 -8.83 -4.88 13.16
N GLY A 143 -7.97 -4.48 14.10
CA GLY A 143 -8.18 -4.69 15.52
C GLY A 143 -6.90 -5.01 16.28
N LEU A 144 -7.08 -5.64 17.44
CA LEU A 144 -6.01 -6.04 18.34
C LEU A 144 -5.67 -7.52 18.15
N ILE A 145 -4.41 -7.88 18.34
CA ILE A 145 -3.97 -9.27 18.37
C ILE A 145 -3.22 -9.58 19.66
N ALA A 146 -3.63 -10.66 20.32
CA ALA A 146 -2.98 -11.13 21.52
C ALA A 146 -1.62 -11.74 21.20
N ALA A 147 -0.56 -11.04 21.59
CA ALA A 147 0.75 -11.62 21.81
C ALA A 147 0.84 -12.07 23.28
N GLY A 148 -0.13 -12.80 23.82
CA GLY A 148 -0.08 -13.14 25.25
C GLY A 148 -1.28 -13.96 25.67
N SER A 149 -2.06 -13.43 26.62
CA SER A 149 -3.37 -13.96 26.95
C SER A 149 -4.36 -13.67 25.80
N PRO A 150 -5.09 -14.68 25.35
CA PRO A 150 -5.88 -14.56 24.14
C PRO A 150 -7.09 -13.60 24.28
N ILE A 151 -7.47 -12.95 23.16
CA ILE A 151 -8.51 -11.91 23.09
C ILE A 151 -9.73 -12.46 22.32
N PRO A 152 -10.96 -12.27 22.82
CA PRO A 152 -12.18 -12.73 22.17
C PRO A 152 -12.40 -12.18 20.76
N ALA A 153 -13.03 -13.00 19.91
CA ALA A 153 -13.41 -12.81 18.50
C ALA A 153 -14.05 -11.47 18.07
N LEU A 154 -14.53 -10.65 19.00
CA LEU A 154 -15.50 -9.57 18.78
C LEU A 154 -14.97 -8.34 18.01
N SER A 155 -13.93 -8.49 17.16
CA SER A 155 -13.33 -7.36 16.45
C SER A 155 -12.95 -7.62 14.98
N MET A 156 -13.36 -8.72 14.35
CA MET A 156 -13.17 -8.86 12.89
C MET A 156 -14.39 -8.40 12.07
N GLU A 157 -15.59 -8.56 12.60
CA GLU A 157 -16.85 -8.27 11.89
C GLU A 157 -17.55 -7.02 12.44
N GLU A 158 -17.60 -6.85 13.77
CA GLU A 158 -18.19 -5.66 14.41
C GLU A 158 -17.28 -4.44 14.35
N SER A 159 -15.97 -4.65 14.33
CA SER A 159 -15.02 -3.56 14.14
C SER A 159 -15.37 -2.80 12.87
N ALA A 160 -15.56 -3.44 11.71
CA ALA A 160 -15.86 -2.78 10.43
C ALA A 160 -17.01 -1.74 10.42
N SER A 161 -17.83 -1.66 11.47
CA SER A 161 -18.95 -0.73 11.65
C SER A 161 -18.66 0.54 12.49
N SER A 162 -17.53 0.61 13.19
CA SER A 162 -17.16 1.77 14.02
C SER A 162 -16.14 2.67 13.30
N GLN A 163 -16.39 3.98 13.26
CA GLN A 163 -15.68 4.97 12.44
C GLN A 163 -14.24 5.30 12.92
N GLU A 164 -13.52 4.33 13.48
CA GLU A 164 -12.22 4.52 14.15
C GLU A 164 -11.18 3.47 13.67
N PHE A 165 -11.21 3.11 12.37
CA PHE A 165 -10.13 2.33 11.77
C PHE A 165 -8.94 3.23 11.47
N ASP A 166 -7.93 3.17 12.34
CA ASP A 166 -6.61 3.67 12.00
C ASP A 166 -6.10 2.93 10.75
N THR A 167 -5.53 3.70 9.82
CA THR A 167 -4.82 3.16 8.67
C THR A 167 -3.34 3.41 8.85
N VAL A 168 -2.52 2.46 8.40
CA VAL A 168 -1.07 2.64 8.37
C VAL A 168 -0.59 2.68 6.93
N GLU A 169 0.25 3.66 6.62
CA GLU A 169 0.92 3.75 5.33
C GLU A 169 2.02 2.69 5.27
N VAL A 170 2.01 1.87 4.21
CA VAL A 170 3.05 0.86 3.96
C VAL A 170 3.78 1.19 2.68
N SER A 171 5.04 0.74 2.60
CA SER A 171 5.77 0.82 1.33
C SER A 171 4.98 0.10 0.24
N PRO A 172 4.79 0.70 -0.94
CA PRO A 172 4.00 0.04 -1.96
C PRO A 172 4.66 -1.25 -2.50
N GLU A 173 5.97 -1.42 -2.31
CA GLU A 173 6.69 -2.69 -2.57
C GLU A 173 6.08 -3.85 -1.79
N LEU A 174 5.69 -3.61 -0.53
CA LEU A 174 5.12 -4.63 0.33
C LEU A 174 3.79 -5.15 -0.23
N GLN A 175 2.94 -4.25 -0.72
CA GLN A 175 1.66 -4.62 -1.31
C GLN A 175 1.82 -5.32 -2.67
N ARG A 176 2.82 -4.93 -3.48
CA ARG A 176 3.12 -5.66 -4.73
C ARG A 176 3.62 -7.08 -4.48
N GLN A 177 4.47 -7.26 -3.47
CA GLN A 177 5.06 -8.56 -3.16
C GLN A 177 4.05 -9.52 -2.52
N HIS A 178 3.18 -9.01 -1.64
CA HIS A 178 2.31 -9.84 -0.83
C HIS A 178 0.83 -9.77 -1.20
N GLY A 179 0.43 -8.83 -2.06
CA GLY A 179 -0.94 -8.62 -2.49
C GLY A 179 -1.76 -7.85 -1.46
N GLN A 180 -2.99 -8.30 -1.23
CA GLN A 180 -3.85 -7.72 -0.20
C GLN A 180 -3.26 -7.98 1.19
N LEU A 181 -3.22 -6.92 2.00
CA LEU A 181 -2.67 -6.93 3.36
C LEU A 181 -3.70 -6.36 4.33
N PHE A 182 -3.56 -6.75 5.59
CA PHE A 182 -4.25 -6.12 6.71
C PHE A 182 -3.27 -5.95 7.87
N ALA A 183 -3.60 -5.09 8.80
CA ALA A 183 -2.77 -4.83 9.97
C ALA A 183 -3.51 -5.22 11.25
N LEU A 184 -2.78 -5.60 12.28
CA LEU A 184 -3.29 -5.77 13.64
C LEU A 184 -2.33 -5.07 14.60
N LYS A 185 -2.88 -4.44 15.65
CA LYS A 185 -2.08 -3.86 16.72
C LYS A 185 -1.82 -4.92 17.79
N VAL A 186 -0.56 -5.10 18.15
CA VAL A 186 -0.11 -6.09 19.12
C VAL A 186 -0.52 -5.66 20.52
N ASN A 187 -1.08 -6.60 21.26
CA ASN A 187 -1.39 -6.48 22.68
C ASN A 187 -0.68 -7.61 23.45
N GLY A 188 0.30 -7.25 24.27
CA GLY A 188 1.12 -8.16 25.08
C GLY A 188 2.54 -8.39 24.53
N THR A 189 3.32 -9.18 25.28
CA THR A 189 4.78 -9.28 25.13
C THR A 189 5.29 -10.67 24.73
N SER A 190 4.44 -11.57 24.25
CA SER A 190 4.81 -12.96 23.92
C SER A 190 5.76 -13.07 22.74
N MET A 191 5.98 -11.98 22.02
CA MET A 191 6.84 -11.93 20.84
C MET A 191 8.04 -10.97 21.05
N VAL A 192 8.31 -10.55 22.30
CA VAL A 192 9.36 -9.58 22.63
C VAL A 192 10.76 -10.01 22.20
N ASP A 193 11.10 -11.30 22.30
CA ASP A 193 12.39 -11.84 21.84
C ASP A 193 12.50 -11.87 20.31
N ALA A 194 11.38 -11.69 19.59
CA ALA A 194 11.34 -11.46 18.14
C ALA A 194 11.29 -9.96 17.79
N LEU A 195 11.59 -9.08 18.74
CA LEU A 195 11.54 -7.62 18.61
C LEU A 195 10.13 -7.07 18.31
N ILE A 196 9.09 -7.79 18.71
CA ILE A 196 7.70 -7.34 18.62
C ILE A 196 7.17 -7.13 20.02
N ASP A 197 6.86 -5.89 20.34
CA ASP A 197 6.45 -5.46 21.68
C ASP A 197 4.99 -5.00 21.68
N ASP A 198 4.48 -4.76 22.87
CA ASP A 198 3.14 -4.22 23.06
C ASP A 198 2.98 -2.88 22.30
N GLY A 199 1.86 -2.73 21.59
CA GLY A 199 1.56 -1.54 20.81
C GLY A 199 2.11 -1.49 19.38
N ASP A 200 3.00 -2.42 19.01
CA ASP A 200 3.48 -2.52 17.62
C ASP A 200 2.34 -2.84 16.64
N ILE A 201 2.51 -2.45 15.37
CA ILE A 201 1.58 -2.81 14.30
C ILE A 201 2.23 -3.90 13.44
N VAL A 202 1.58 -5.06 13.34
CA VAL A 202 2.00 -6.14 12.45
C VAL A 202 1.23 -6.09 11.14
N ILE A 203 1.93 -6.14 10.02
CA ILE A 203 1.33 -6.24 8.69
C ILE A 203 1.27 -7.71 8.29
N ILE A 204 0.08 -8.15 7.90
CA ILE A 204 -0.25 -9.56 7.73
C ILE A 204 -0.71 -9.80 6.29
N LYS A 205 -0.13 -10.83 5.69
CA LYS A 205 -0.61 -11.43 4.44
C LYS A 205 -1.66 -12.50 4.78
N PRO A 206 -2.92 -12.36 4.32
CA PRO A 206 -3.93 -13.41 4.47
C PRO A 206 -3.46 -14.72 3.81
N THR A 207 -3.49 -15.80 4.58
CA THR A 207 -3.20 -17.15 4.10
C THR A 207 -3.64 -18.18 5.13
N GLN A 208 -3.91 -19.39 4.66
CA GLN A 208 -4.32 -20.53 5.48
C GLN A 208 -3.19 -21.54 5.68
N VAL A 209 -2.02 -21.30 5.08
CA VAL A 209 -0.89 -22.22 5.10
C VAL A 209 0.30 -21.50 5.72
N ALA A 210 1.06 -22.20 6.56
CA ALA A 210 2.30 -21.71 7.14
C ALA A 210 3.35 -22.82 7.23
N ASP A 211 4.61 -22.43 7.06
CA ASP A 211 5.77 -23.27 7.23
C ASP A 211 6.29 -23.19 8.68
N ASN A 212 7.02 -24.22 9.10
CA ASN A 212 7.55 -24.28 10.45
C ASN A 212 8.52 -23.13 10.74
N GLY A 213 8.27 -22.43 11.86
CA GLY A 213 9.03 -21.26 12.30
C GLY A 213 8.50 -19.92 11.82
N GLU A 214 7.56 -19.90 10.87
CA GLU A 214 6.90 -18.67 10.42
C GLU A 214 6.06 -18.06 11.54
N MET A 215 5.98 -16.73 11.54
CA MET A 215 5.15 -15.99 12.48
C MET A 215 3.76 -15.80 11.89
N VAL A 216 2.75 -16.25 12.63
CA VAL A 216 1.38 -16.34 12.13
C VAL A 216 0.38 -15.75 13.11
N VAL A 217 -0.73 -15.29 12.55
CA VAL A 217 -1.99 -15.14 13.28
C VAL A 217 -2.69 -16.49 13.27
N ALA A 218 -2.74 -17.14 14.42
CA ALA A 218 -3.40 -18.42 14.62
C ALA A 218 -4.73 -18.21 15.35
N TRP A 219 -5.79 -18.80 14.81
CA TRP A 219 -7.11 -18.88 15.40
C TRP A 219 -7.28 -20.21 16.12
N LEU A 220 -7.61 -20.17 17.41
CA LEU A 220 -7.92 -21.33 18.24
C LEU A 220 -9.44 -21.47 18.31
N LYS A 221 -9.98 -22.53 17.70
CA LYS A 221 -11.44 -22.70 17.55
C LYS A 221 -12.16 -22.95 18.88
N ASP A 222 -11.57 -23.78 19.73
CA ASP A 222 -12.10 -24.12 21.07
C ASP A 222 -12.26 -22.92 21.99
N LYS A 223 -11.39 -21.92 21.85
CA LYS A 223 -11.42 -20.71 22.66
C LYS A 223 -12.03 -19.49 21.95
N GLU A 224 -12.29 -19.61 20.65
CA GLU A 224 -12.77 -18.50 19.81
C GLU A 224 -11.85 -17.26 19.87
N GLU A 225 -10.54 -17.49 19.79
CA GLU A 225 -9.52 -16.46 20.02
C GLU A 225 -8.39 -16.48 18.98
N ALA A 226 -7.86 -15.29 18.68
CA ALA A 226 -6.70 -15.11 17.82
C ALA A 226 -5.42 -14.85 18.64
N THR A 227 -4.29 -15.44 18.23
CA THR A 227 -2.98 -15.16 18.84
C THR A 227 -1.86 -15.04 17.81
N LEU A 228 -0.85 -14.24 18.15
CA LEU A 228 0.40 -14.12 17.40
C LEU A 228 1.48 -15.02 18.00
N LYS A 229 1.96 -16.00 17.23
CA LYS A 229 3.00 -16.97 17.65
C LYS A 229 3.82 -17.46 16.45
N ARG A 230 4.92 -18.16 16.69
CA ARG A 230 5.58 -18.98 15.67
C ARG A 230 4.86 -20.32 15.52
N PHE A 231 4.56 -20.69 14.29
CA PHE A 231 3.86 -21.93 13.96
C PHE A 231 4.82 -23.09 13.78
N TYR A 232 4.50 -24.25 14.35
CA TYR A 232 5.18 -25.51 14.07
C TYR A 232 4.15 -26.63 13.94
N SER A 233 4.06 -27.25 12.77
CA SER A 233 3.31 -28.47 12.52
C SER A 233 4.14 -29.67 12.97
N GLU A 234 3.60 -30.43 13.93
CA GLU A 234 4.20 -31.62 14.55
C GLU A 234 3.27 -32.84 14.35
N GLY A 235 2.73 -32.99 13.13
CA GLY A 235 1.83 -34.08 12.76
C GLY A 235 0.38 -33.81 13.17
N SER A 236 -0.14 -34.56 14.15
CA SER A 236 -1.51 -34.39 14.66
C SER A 236 -1.67 -33.19 15.61
N GLN A 237 -0.55 -32.58 16.01
CA GLN A 237 -0.52 -31.42 16.88
C GLN A 237 0.18 -30.25 16.19
N VAL A 238 -0.22 -29.06 16.62
CA VAL A 238 0.44 -27.80 16.30
C VAL A 238 1.01 -27.24 17.59
N ARG A 239 2.27 -26.81 17.54
CA ARG A 239 2.92 -26.03 18.58
C ARG A 239 2.93 -24.56 18.15
N LEU A 240 2.24 -23.73 18.92
CA LEU A 240 2.28 -22.27 18.83
C LEU A 240 3.30 -21.75 19.84
N GLN A 241 4.47 -21.41 19.34
CA GLN A 241 5.64 -21.03 20.14
C GLN A 241 5.68 -19.50 20.33
N PRO A 242 5.64 -18.99 21.57
CA PRO A 242 5.96 -17.60 21.84
C PRO A 242 7.44 -17.33 21.57
N ALA A 243 7.76 -16.15 21.07
CA ALA A 243 9.11 -15.60 21.12
C ALA A 243 9.24 -14.75 22.40
N ASN A 244 9.13 -15.43 23.53
CA ASN A 244 9.33 -14.88 24.86
C ASN A 244 9.78 -16.03 25.78
N SER A 245 11.02 -15.95 26.26
CA SER A 245 11.68 -16.96 27.08
C SER A 245 10.95 -17.29 28.40
N THR A 246 10.12 -16.38 28.92
CA THR A 246 9.35 -16.59 30.15
C THR A 246 8.00 -17.27 29.91
N MET A 247 7.60 -17.49 28.66
CA MET A 247 6.29 -18.06 28.30
C MET A 247 6.42 -19.48 27.73
N LYS A 248 5.48 -20.36 28.10
CA LYS A 248 5.46 -21.74 27.62
C LYS A 248 4.78 -21.84 26.24
N PRO A 249 5.20 -22.80 25.39
CA PRO A 249 4.51 -23.08 24.13
C PRO A 249 3.07 -23.56 24.36
N ILE A 250 2.18 -23.23 23.44
CA ILE A 250 0.82 -23.75 23.42
C ILE A 250 0.79 -24.93 22.45
N TYR A 251 0.33 -26.08 22.93
CA TYR A 251 0.10 -27.26 22.10
C TYR A 251 -1.39 -27.43 21.89
N SER A 252 -1.81 -27.65 20.66
CA SER A 252 -3.22 -27.86 20.32
C SER A 252 -3.35 -28.89 19.20
N PRO A 253 -4.46 -29.67 19.16
CA PRO A 253 -4.77 -30.52 18.02
C PRO A 253 -4.75 -29.71 16.72
N ALA A 254 -4.19 -30.26 15.63
CA ALA A 254 -4.08 -29.54 14.36
C ALA A 254 -5.45 -29.08 13.82
N GLU A 255 -6.51 -29.84 14.07
CA GLU A 255 -7.89 -29.48 13.70
C GLU A 255 -8.44 -28.24 14.43
N ASN A 256 -7.88 -27.93 15.60
CA ASN A 256 -8.29 -26.81 16.43
C ASN A 256 -7.58 -25.49 16.06
N VAL A 257 -6.49 -25.56 15.29
CA VAL A 257 -5.69 -24.40 14.91
C VAL A 257 -5.94 -24.04 13.45
N GLU A 258 -6.33 -22.80 13.19
CA GLU A 258 -6.46 -22.27 11.84
C GLU A 258 -5.52 -21.09 11.64
N VAL A 259 -4.67 -21.14 10.61
CA VAL A 259 -3.84 -20.00 10.24
C VAL A 259 -4.71 -18.99 9.49
N ARG A 260 -4.73 -17.74 9.96
CA ARG A 260 -5.46 -16.64 9.32
C ARG A 260 -4.54 -15.73 8.50
N GLY A 261 -3.25 -15.76 8.78
CA GLY A 261 -2.26 -15.03 7.99
C GLY A 261 -0.84 -15.16 8.53
N LYS A 262 0.12 -14.71 7.71
CA LYS A 262 1.55 -14.63 8.05
C LYS A 262 1.96 -13.17 8.26
N VAL A 263 2.74 -12.91 9.30
CA VAL A 263 3.36 -11.58 9.49
C VAL A 263 4.46 -11.40 8.46
N VAL A 264 4.38 -10.30 7.70
CA VAL A 264 5.36 -9.93 6.66
C VAL A 264 6.14 -8.66 7.01
N TYR A 265 5.62 -7.85 7.93
CA TYR A 265 6.25 -6.59 8.33
C TYR A 265 5.82 -6.17 9.74
N VAL A 266 6.64 -5.37 10.41
CA VAL A 266 6.36 -4.80 11.73
C VAL A 266 6.65 -3.30 11.68
N ILE A 267 5.74 -2.50 12.22
CA ILE A 267 5.86 -1.04 12.32
C ILE A 267 5.81 -0.68 13.80
N ARG A 268 6.84 0.02 14.26
CA ARG A 268 6.94 0.57 15.62
C ARG A 268 7.00 2.08 15.54
N ASN A 269 6.11 2.75 16.27
CA ASN A 269 6.20 4.19 16.48
C ASN A 269 6.86 4.44 17.85
N LEU A 270 7.95 5.20 17.86
CA LEU A 270 8.73 5.45 19.09
C LEU A 270 8.33 6.73 19.82
N GLY A 271 7.39 7.51 19.27
CA GLY A 271 7.03 8.83 19.78
C GLY A 271 8.01 9.91 19.37
#